data_AF-A0A2V6WAG8-F1
#
_entry.id   AF-A0A2V6WAG8-F1
#
_cell.length_a   1.000
_cell.length_b   1.000
_cell.length_c   1.000
_cell.angle_alpha   90.00
_cell.angle_beta   90.00
_cell.angle_gamma   90.00
#
_symmetry.space_group_name_H-M   'P 1'
#
loop_
_entity.id
_entity.type
_entity.pdbx_description
1 polymer ?
#
loop_
_entity_poly.entity_id
_entity_poly.type
_entity_poly.pdbx_seq_one_letter_code
_entity_poly.pdbx_strand_id
1 'polypeptide(L)'
;IETGIFPLYEVEDGVVKYYGKTKAIVEGRPRKPVREYLLKQGRFAHFTEEDLTYFQEKVDEQWEKWEIPGVVPFRKLDAAQAALNVK
;
A
#
# COMPACT_ATOMS: atom_id res chain seq x y z
N ILE A 1 7.58 5.76 -5.29
CA ILE A 1 7.05 4.60 -6.06
C ILE A 1 7.72 3.28 -5.64
N GLU A 2 9.04 3.09 -5.77
CA GLU A 2 9.69 1.79 -5.47
C GLU A 2 9.58 1.31 -4.01
N THR A 3 9.40 2.24 -3.06
CA THR A 3 9.17 1.92 -1.63
C THR A 3 7.70 1.60 -1.32
N GLY A 4 6.78 1.74 -2.28
CA GLY A 4 5.35 1.50 -2.10
C GLY A 4 4.57 2.59 -1.35
N ILE A 5 5.22 3.65 -0.86
CA ILE A 5 4.54 4.77 -0.16
C ILE A 5 3.50 5.46 -1.04
N PHE A 6 3.81 5.60 -2.33
CA PHE A 6 2.92 6.18 -3.33
C PHE A 6 2.75 5.17 -4.46
N PRO A 7 1.67 4.37 -4.47
CA PRO A 7 1.34 3.51 -5.61
C PRO A 7 0.88 4.38 -6.80
N LEU A 8 1.31 4.00 -8.00
CA LEU A 8 0.86 4.60 -9.25
C LEU A 8 -0.21 3.71 -9.88
N TYR A 9 -1.42 4.26 -9.98
CA TYR A 9 -2.56 3.59 -10.58
C TYR A 9 -3.48 4.61 -11.25
N GLU A 10 -4.39 4.11 -12.06
CA GLU A 10 -5.51 4.83 -12.65
C GLU A 10 -6.78 3.99 -12.48
N VAL A 11 -7.93 4.66 -12.43
CA VAL A 11 -9.24 4.00 -12.44
C VAL A 11 -9.95 4.44 -13.71
N GLU A 12 -10.17 3.49 -14.61
CA GLU A 12 -10.87 3.70 -15.88
C GLU A 12 -12.03 2.70 -15.94
N ASP A 13 -13.25 3.20 -16.15
CA ASP A 13 -14.50 2.41 -16.14
C ASP A 13 -14.66 1.50 -14.91
N GLY A 14 -14.23 1.98 -13.74
CA GLY A 14 -14.30 1.24 -12.48
C GLY A 14 -13.24 0.14 -12.32
N VAL A 15 -12.31 0.00 -13.27
CA VAL A 15 -11.22 -0.97 -13.23
C VAL A 15 -9.91 -0.28 -12.86
N VAL A 16 -9.22 -0.82 -11.85
CA VAL A 16 -7.92 -0.34 -11.40
C VAL A 16 -6.83 -0.85 -12.33
N LYS A 17 -6.02 0.04 -12.89
CA LYS A 17 -4.83 -0.29 -13.67
C LYS A 17 -3.59 0.25 -12.96
N TYR A 18 -2.65 -0.64 -12.68
CA TYR A 18 -1.35 -0.28 -12.11
C TYR A 18 -0.31 -0.05 -13.21
N TYR A 19 0.62 0.88 -12.98
CA TYR A 19 1.66 1.21 -13.96
C TYR A 19 3.08 1.11 -13.41
N GLY A 20 4.03 0.96 -14.34
CA GLY A 20 5.48 1.05 -14.09
C GLY A 20 5.95 0.21 -12.91
N LYS A 21 6.62 0.86 -11.96
CA LYS A 21 7.21 0.19 -10.79
C LYS A 21 6.14 -0.33 -9.82
N THR A 22 4.97 0.30 -9.73
CA THR A 22 3.84 -0.17 -8.90
C THR A 22 3.25 -1.44 -9.48
N LYS A 23 3.07 -1.53 -10.80
CA LYS A 23 2.65 -2.76 -11.47
C LYS A 23 3.59 -3.93 -11.15
N ALA A 24 4.90 -3.72 -11.27
CA ALA A 24 5.88 -4.75 -10.92
C ALA A 24 5.78 -5.20 -9.46
N ILE A 25 5.48 -4.29 -8.52
CA ILE A 25 5.28 -4.63 -7.11
C ILE A 25 4.04 -5.50 -6.92
N VAL A 26 2.92 -5.14 -7.58
CA VAL A 26 1.68 -5.94 -7.56
C VAL A 26 1.91 -7.33 -8.16
N GLU A 27 2.77 -7.44 -9.17
CA GLU A 27 3.16 -8.70 -9.81
C GLU A 27 4.22 -9.50 -9.02
N GLY A 28 4.57 -9.06 -7.80
CA GLY A 28 5.42 -9.82 -6.87
C GLY A 28 6.87 -9.33 -6.76
N ARG A 29 7.25 -8.22 -7.39
CA ARG A 29 8.56 -7.59 -7.14
C ARG A 29 8.62 -7.06 -5.70
N PRO A 30 9.67 -7.36 -4.92
CA PRO A 30 9.82 -6.80 -3.59
C PRO A 30 9.96 -5.27 -3.62
N ARG A 31 9.33 -4.61 -2.64
CA ARG A 31 9.46 -3.18 -2.39
C ARG A 31 10.82 -2.86 -1.76
N LYS A 32 11.30 -1.64 -1.98
CA LYS A 32 12.43 -1.10 -1.21
C LYS A 32 11.99 -0.67 0.20
N PRO A 33 12.87 -0.69 1.20
CA PRO A 33 12.58 -0.15 2.53
C PRO A 33 12.12 1.32 2.47
N VAL A 34 11.10 1.66 3.25
CA VAL A 34 10.51 3.01 3.32
C VAL A 34 11.55 4.06 3.72
N ARG A 35 12.50 3.69 4.59
CA ARG A 35 13.59 4.56 5.05
C ARG A 35 14.42 5.16 3.91
N GLU A 36 14.62 4.43 2.80
CA GLU A 36 15.40 4.92 1.65
C GLU A 36 14.77 6.13 0.97
N TYR A 37 13.45 6.28 1.08
CA TYR A 37 12.73 7.42 0.55
C TYR A 37 12.63 8.54 1.58
N LEU A 38 12.33 8.22 2.84
CA LEU A 38 12.13 9.22 3.89
C LEU A 38 13.43 9.97 4.21
N LEU A 39 14.53 9.26 4.46
CA LEU A 39 15.79 9.86 4.90
C LEU A 39 16.49 10.72 3.82
N LYS A 40 16.08 10.59 2.55
CA LYS A 40 16.57 11.47 1.47
C LYS A 40 15.94 12.86 1.48
N GLN A 41 14.90 13.08 2.30
CA GLN A 41 14.16 14.33 2.35
C GLN A 41 14.43 15.05 3.67
N GLY A 42 14.87 16.31 3.60
CA GLY A 42 15.21 17.10 4.79
C GLY A 42 14.06 17.22 5.81
N ARG A 43 12.80 17.20 5.35
CA ARG A 43 11.62 17.24 6.22
C ARG A 43 11.48 16.03 7.17
N PHE A 44 12.17 14.93 6.90
CA PHE A 44 12.15 13.71 7.72
C PHE A 44 13.48 13.43 8.40
N ALA A 45 14.42 14.39 8.38
CA ALA A 45 15.76 14.21 8.96
C ALA A 45 15.75 14.00 10.49
N HIS A 46 14.65 14.36 11.17
CA HIS A 46 14.48 14.23 12.61
C HIS A 46 13.82 12.90 13.04
N PHE A 47 13.46 12.04 12.10
CA PHE A 47 12.82 10.76 12.41
C PHE A 47 13.76 9.80 13.12
N THR A 48 13.23 9.16 14.17
CA THR A 48 13.89 8.10 14.91
C THR A 48 13.69 6.74 14.23
N GLU A 49 14.41 5.71 14.67
CA GLU A 49 14.19 4.33 14.16
C GLU A 49 12.78 3.82 14.51
N GLU A 50 12.19 4.29 15.60
CA GLU A 50 10.80 3.98 15.99
C GLU A 50 9.81 4.59 14.99
N ASP A 51 10.00 5.85 14.61
CA ASP A 51 9.19 6.51 13.57
C ASP A 51 9.31 5.76 12.23
N LEU A 52 10.55 5.43 11.83
CA LEU A 52 10.80 4.71 10.58
C LEU A 52 10.14 3.33 10.57
N THR A 53 10.16 2.63 11.70
CA THR A 53 9.49 1.34 11.88
C THR A 53 7.97 1.50 11.75
N TYR A 54 7.40 2.49 12.44
CA TYR A 54 5.99 2.82 12.34
C TYR A 54 5.55 3.09 10.89
N PHE A 55 6.31 3.89 10.15
CA PHE A 55 5.99 4.15 8.74
C PHE A 55 6.14 2.91 7.85
N GLN A 56 7.14 2.06 8.12
CA GLN A 56 7.32 0.81 7.38
C GLN A 56 6.10 -0.10 7.60
N GLU A 57 5.70 -0.33 8.85
CA GLU A 57 4.52 -1.13 9.19
C GLU A 57 3.23 -0.58 8.59
N LYS A 58 3.06 0.74 8.59
CA LYS A 58 1.87 1.37 7.99
C LYS A 58 1.81 1.18 6.49
N VAL A 59 2.93 1.29 5.79
CA VAL A 59 2.97 1.00 4.36
C VAL A 59 2.73 -0.49 4.13
N ASP A 60 3.30 -1.37 4.92
CA ASP A 60 3.09 -2.81 4.79
C ASP A 60 1.62 -3.19 5.00
N GLU A 61 0.98 -2.66 6.04
CA GLU A 61 -0.46 -2.79 6.30
C GLU A 61 -1.30 -2.32 5.11
N GLN A 62 -0.93 -1.21 4.47
CA GLN A 62 -1.63 -0.69 3.29
C GLN A 62 -1.57 -1.68 2.12
N TRP A 63 -0.42 -2.29 1.87
CA TRP A 63 -0.27 -3.26 0.78
C TRP A 63 -0.92 -4.62 1.08
N GLU A 64 -1.12 -4.96 2.36
CA GLU A 64 -1.79 -6.20 2.77
C GLU A 64 -3.31 -6.07 2.84
N LYS A 65 -3.82 -4.92 3.31
CA LYS A 65 -5.25 -4.74 3.62
C LYS A 65 -6.02 -3.96 2.56
N TRP A 66 -5.37 -3.42 1.54
CA TRP A 66 -6.03 -2.54 0.57
C TRP A 66 -5.89 -3.00 -0.87
N GLU A 67 -7.02 -2.97 -1.58
CA GLU A 67 -7.10 -3.24 -3.01
C GLU A 67 -6.45 -2.15 -3.84
N ILE A 68 -6.55 -0.91 -3.36
CA ILE A 68 -5.74 0.22 -3.78
C ILE A 68 -5.13 0.82 -2.51
N PRO A 69 -3.81 0.75 -2.31
CA PRO A 69 -3.20 1.23 -1.08
C PRO A 69 -3.56 2.71 -0.82
N GLY A 70 -4.20 2.95 0.33
CA GLY A 70 -4.64 4.27 0.81
C GLY A 70 -5.99 4.76 0.28
N VAL A 71 -6.66 4.03 -0.60
CA VAL A 71 -7.91 4.50 -1.24
C VAL A 71 -9.06 3.51 -1.12
N VAL A 72 -8.83 2.24 -1.47
CA VAL A 72 -9.88 1.20 -1.42
C VAL A 72 -9.39 0.06 -0.54
N PRO A 73 -9.93 -0.14 0.67
CA PRO A 73 -9.60 -1.31 1.47
C PRO A 73 -10.08 -2.58 0.73
N PHE A 74 -9.38 -3.71 0.88
CA PHE A 74 -9.86 -4.99 0.38
C PHE A 74 -11.18 -5.29 1.09
N ARG A 75 -12.29 -5.06 0.40
CA ARG A 75 -13.59 -5.50 0.87
C ARG A 75 -13.78 -6.98 0.51
N LYS A 76 -12.78 -7.82 0.77
CA LYS A 76 -12.95 -9.26 0.57
C LYS A 76 -13.69 -9.83 1.77
N LEU A 77 -15.00 -9.96 1.57
CA LEU A 77 -15.83 -11.08 2.04
C LEU A 77 -16.34 -11.14 3.49
N ASP A 78 -15.93 -10.31 4.45
CA ASP A 78 -16.52 -10.42 5.81
C ASP A 78 -18.02 -10.10 5.85
N ALA A 79 -18.46 -9.04 5.15
CA ALA A 79 -19.88 -8.69 5.10
C ALA A 79 -20.70 -9.62 4.20
N ALA A 80 -20.09 -10.21 3.16
CA ALA A 80 -20.77 -11.11 2.23
C ALA A 80 -20.91 -12.54 2.79
N GLN A 81 -19.90 -13.06 3.50
CA GLN A 81 -20.00 -14.34 4.22
C GLN A 81 -20.88 -14.24 5.47
N ALA A 82 -20.87 -13.10 6.19
CA ALA A 82 -21.84 -12.86 7.26
C ALA A 82 -23.29 -12.80 6.75
N ALA A 83 -23.53 -12.26 5.54
CA ALA A 83 -24.86 -12.23 4.94
C ALA A 83 -25.31 -13.58 4.33
N LEU A 84 -24.38 -14.44 3.89
CA LEU A 84 -24.71 -15.76 3.34
C LEU A 84 -25.00 -16.81 4.43
N ASN A 85 -24.37 -16.70 5.61
CA ASN A 85 -24.56 -17.64 6.73
C ASN A 85 -25.81 -17.34 7.59
N VAL A 86 -26.62 -16.36 7.22
CA VAL A 86 -27.87 -15.95 7.90
C VAL A 86 -29.12 -16.34 7.09
N LYS A 87 -28.95 -17.11 6.00
CA LYS A 87 -30.06 -17.69 5.21
C LYS A 87 -30.16 -19.19 5.37
#